data_AF-A0A9P4QMW8-F1
#
_entry.id   AF-A0A9P4QMW8-F1
#
_cell.length_a   1.000
_cell.length_b   1.000
_cell.length_c   1.000
_cell.angle_alpha   90.00
_cell.angle_beta   90.00
_cell.angle_gamma   90.00
#
_symmetry.space_group_name_H-M   'P 1'
#
loop_
_entity.id
_entity.type
_entity.pdbx_description
1 polymer ?
#
loop_
_entity_poly.entity_id
_entity_poly.type
_entity_poly.pdbx_seq_one_letter_code
_entity_poly.pdbx_strand_id
1 'polypeptide(L)'
;MTLPPTHPLQTPLLALLSTTLLTTSLLTAGLALASTLSLSSHLPSPTALWLPTPQCNSDQQETCYITLSARTIRSPTALTLFSAAAGLVVALVVGVGGWRLGREGEFVSRQAKSRIALSLFVLGCVYVLAAVATAGYVFVREQTQSRFDLLAYYGDTFEGPFTREGWVCGLSVFAEEVVELEWARGACKEARGGRWGCVGEAVVGGLVVAWVAWAWWEMREEEKGERGMEMVGEGL
;
A
#
# COMPACT_ATOMS: atom_id res chain seq x y z
N MET A 1 -33.87 20.52 21.34
CA MET A 1 -32.69 21.08 20.64
C MET A 1 -32.33 20.15 19.50
N THR A 2 -32.67 20.52 18.27
CA THR A 2 -32.21 19.85 17.05
C THR A 2 -30.77 20.27 16.80
N LEU A 3 -29.86 19.31 16.62
CA LEU A 3 -28.49 19.60 16.22
C LEU A 3 -28.51 20.36 14.88
N PRO A 4 -27.57 21.31 14.64
CA PRO A 4 -27.40 21.86 13.31
C PRO A 4 -27.12 20.71 12.33
N PRO A 5 -27.70 20.77 11.12
CA PRO A 5 -27.51 19.71 10.13
C PRO A 5 -26.02 19.62 9.81
N THR A 6 -25.46 18.42 9.93
CA THR A 6 -24.14 18.11 9.38
C THR A 6 -24.08 18.59 7.94
N HIS A 7 -23.00 19.28 7.56
CA HIS A 7 -22.88 19.83 6.22
C HIS A 7 -23.15 18.76 5.16
N PRO A 8 -24.03 18.99 4.17
CA PRO A 8 -24.46 17.96 3.20
C PRO A 8 -23.32 17.40 2.35
N LEU A 9 -22.13 18.02 2.39
CA LEU A 9 -20.91 17.63 1.69
C LEU A 9 -20.02 16.65 2.47
N GLN A 10 -20.22 16.47 3.77
CA GLN A 10 -19.33 15.68 4.62
C GLN A 10 -19.48 14.16 4.38
N THR A 11 -20.70 13.65 4.35
CA THR A 11 -20.97 12.21 4.13
C THR A 11 -20.59 11.68 2.74
N PRO A 12 -20.83 12.37 1.61
CA PRO A 12 -20.44 11.86 0.29
C PRO A 12 -18.92 11.84 0.10
N LEU A 13 -18.19 12.83 0.64
CA LEU A 13 -16.74 12.89 0.52
C LEU A 13 -16.06 11.76 1.29
N LEU A 14 -16.52 11.48 2.51
CA LEU A 14 -16.03 10.36 3.30
C LEU A 14 -16.32 9.01 2.63
N ALA A 15 -17.53 8.85 2.07
CA ALA A 15 -17.89 7.64 1.34
C ALA A 15 -16.97 7.45 0.13
N LEU A 16 -16.70 8.52 -0.62
CA LEU A 16 -15.77 8.50 -1.75
C LEU A 16 -14.34 8.17 -1.33
N LEU A 17 -13.82 8.79 -0.27
CA LEU A 17 -12.46 8.51 0.22
C LEU A 17 -12.33 7.08 0.74
N SER A 18 -13.36 6.57 1.44
CA SER A 18 -13.37 5.21 1.99
C SER A 18 -13.47 4.16 0.89
N THR A 19 -14.31 4.38 -0.13
CA THR A 19 -14.39 3.47 -1.29
C THR A 19 -13.11 3.52 -2.11
N THR A 20 -12.49 4.69 -2.27
CA THR A 20 -11.19 4.83 -2.96
C THR A 20 -10.08 4.11 -2.19
N LEU A 21 -10.05 4.21 -0.85
CA LEU A 21 -9.10 3.45 -0.02
C LEU A 21 -9.32 1.95 -0.14
N LEU A 22 -10.59 1.51 -0.17
CA LEU A 22 -10.95 0.11 -0.33
C LEU A 22 -10.51 -0.43 -1.71
N THR A 23 -10.80 0.28 -2.80
CA THR A 23 -10.46 -0.15 -4.16
C THR A 23 -8.95 -0.15 -4.39
N THR A 24 -8.24 0.87 -3.90
CA THR A 24 -6.78 0.91 -3.97
C THR A 24 -6.16 -0.23 -3.17
N SER A 25 -6.65 -0.51 -1.96
CA SER A 25 -6.17 -1.64 -1.14
C SER A 25 -6.41 -3.00 -1.80
N LEU A 26 -7.60 -3.21 -2.39
CA LEU A 26 -7.92 -4.42 -3.15
C LEU A 26 -6.99 -4.58 -4.36
N LEU A 27 -6.77 -3.50 -5.10
CA LEU A 27 -5.93 -3.52 -6.30
C LEU A 27 -4.47 -3.82 -5.94
N THR A 28 -3.93 -3.15 -4.91
CA THR A 28 -2.56 -3.37 -4.41
C THR A 28 -2.37 -4.82 -3.97
N ALA A 29 -3.29 -5.36 -3.16
CA ALA A 29 -3.26 -6.76 -2.75
C ALA A 29 -3.33 -7.72 -3.94
N GLY A 30 -4.25 -7.46 -4.88
CA GLY A 30 -4.44 -8.26 -6.08
C GLY A 30 -3.19 -8.30 -6.97
N LEU A 31 -2.57 -7.15 -7.23
CA LEU A 31 -1.34 -7.04 -8.02
C LEU A 31 -0.15 -7.71 -7.31
N ALA A 32 -0.03 -7.54 -6.00
CA ALA A 32 1.01 -8.20 -5.22
C ALA A 32 0.85 -9.73 -5.23
N LEU A 33 -0.38 -10.24 -5.11
CA LEU A 33 -0.70 -11.67 -5.19
C LEU A 33 -0.49 -12.25 -6.60
N ALA A 34 -1.07 -11.63 -7.63
CA ALA A 34 -0.99 -12.08 -9.02
C ALA A 34 0.46 -12.27 -9.43
N SER A 35 1.26 -11.26 -9.14
CA SER A 35 2.66 -11.30 -9.48
C SER A 35 3.39 -12.39 -8.67
N THR A 36 2.97 -12.68 -7.42
CA THR A 36 3.55 -13.73 -6.54
C THR A 36 3.28 -15.10 -7.10
N LEU A 37 2.04 -15.31 -7.52
CA LEU A 37 1.62 -16.52 -8.19
C LEU A 37 2.41 -16.70 -9.49
N SER A 38 2.52 -15.67 -10.34
CA SER A 38 3.29 -15.73 -11.58
C SER A 38 4.76 -16.10 -11.36
N LEU A 39 5.40 -15.52 -10.35
CA LEU A 39 6.77 -15.91 -10.03
C LEU A 39 6.84 -17.37 -9.56
N SER A 40 5.96 -17.77 -8.64
CA SER A 40 5.99 -19.14 -8.10
C SER A 40 5.68 -20.22 -9.13
N SER A 41 4.84 -19.91 -10.13
CA SER A 41 4.47 -20.86 -11.18
C SER A 41 5.55 -21.02 -12.24
N HIS A 42 6.35 -19.98 -12.50
CA HIS A 42 7.39 -20.01 -13.53
C HIS A 42 8.81 -20.24 -12.95
N LEU A 43 9.03 -19.96 -11.66
CA LEU A 43 10.31 -20.15 -10.96
C LEU A 43 10.11 -20.85 -9.61
N PRO A 44 9.84 -22.17 -9.60
CA PRO A 44 9.84 -22.94 -8.36
C PRO A 44 11.23 -22.90 -7.71
N SER A 45 11.34 -22.46 -6.45
CA SER A 45 12.64 -22.40 -5.76
C SER A 45 13.13 -23.81 -5.40
N PRO A 46 14.37 -24.22 -5.76
CA PRO A 46 15.33 -23.57 -6.66
C PRO A 46 15.15 -24.00 -8.13
N THR A 47 15.09 -23.03 -9.05
CA THR A 47 15.13 -23.28 -10.51
C THR A 47 16.44 -22.70 -11.04
N ALA A 48 17.20 -23.53 -11.77
CA ALA A 48 18.34 -23.09 -12.58
C ALA A 48 17.83 -22.41 -13.85
N LEU A 49 18.13 -21.12 -14.03
CA LEU A 49 17.88 -20.41 -15.29
C LEU A 49 19.18 -20.30 -16.07
N TRP A 50 19.12 -20.54 -17.38
CA TRP A 50 20.22 -20.35 -18.32
C TRP A 50 19.99 -19.04 -19.07
N LEU A 51 20.81 -18.02 -18.82
CA LEU A 51 20.66 -16.70 -19.45
C LEU A 51 21.84 -16.37 -20.35
N PRO A 52 21.61 -15.86 -21.58
CA PRO A 52 22.68 -15.39 -22.44
C PRO A 52 23.37 -14.18 -21.78
N THR A 53 24.70 -14.20 -21.80
CA THR A 53 25.55 -13.11 -21.30
C THR A 53 26.57 -12.70 -22.38
N PRO A 54 26.85 -11.40 -22.54
CA PRO A 54 27.75 -10.89 -23.56
C PRO A 54 29.23 -11.00 -23.19
N GLN A 55 29.59 -11.32 -21.94
CA GLN A 55 31.00 -11.43 -21.52
C GLN A 55 31.35 -12.88 -21.23
N CYS A 56 31.92 -13.53 -22.24
CA CYS A 56 32.71 -14.73 -22.05
C CYS A 56 34.09 -14.50 -22.64
N ASN A 57 35.11 -14.68 -21.81
CA ASN A 57 36.50 -14.59 -22.22
C ASN A 57 36.86 -15.90 -22.94
N SER A 58 36.67 -15.97 -24.26
CA SER A 58 37.56 -16.68 -25.18
C SER A 58 37.08 -16.55 -26.62
N ASP A 59 38.05 -16.30 -27.49
CA ASP A 59 38.04 -16.01 -28.92
C ASP A 59 37.08 -16.77 -29.87
N GLN A 60 36.18 -17.68 -29.46
CA GLN A 60 35.37 -18.44 -30.41
C GLN A 60 33.93 -18.84 -29.99
N GLN A 61 33.27 -18.21 -29.02
CA GLN A 61 31.83 -18.48 -28.79
C GLN A 61 30.97 -17.23 -28.56
N GLU A 62 30.00 -17.06 -29.47
CA GLU A 62 28.81 -16.21 -29.33
C GLU A 62 27.96 -16.77 -28.17
N THR A 63 27.56 -15.91 -27.23
CA THR A 63 26.66 -16.18 -26.08
C THR A 63 27.06 -17.28 -25.09
N CYS A 64 27.38 -16.86 -23.85
CA CYS A 64 27.55 -17.77 -22.72
C CYS A 64 26.33 -17.79 -21.81
N TYR A 65 26.07 -18.94 -21.19
CA TYR A 65 24.95 -19.10 -20.28
C TYR A 65 25.38 -19.16 -18.81
N ILE A 66 24.78 -18.34 -17.96
CA ILE A 66 24.94 -18.43 -16.50
C ILE A 66 23.80 -19.21 -15.87
N THR A 67 24.07 -19.98 -14.81
CA THR A 67 23.04 -20.64 -13.98
C THR A 67 22.67 -19.76 -12.79
N LEU A 68 21.41 -19.37 -12.69
CA LEU A 68 20.91 -18.61 -11.54
C LEU A 68 20.13 -19.49 -10.56
N SER A 69 20.31 -19.26 -9.26
CA SER A 69 19.44 -19.83 -8.23
C SER A 69 18.51 -18.74 -7.69
N ALA A 70 17.27 -18.71 -8.18
CA ALA A 70 16.27 -17.77 -7.69
C ALA A 70 15.73 -18.20 -6.31
N ARG A 71 16.35 -17.71 -5.22
CA ARG A 71 15.80 -17.81 -3.88
C ARG A 71 14.88 -16.63 -3.60
N THR A 72 13.59 -16.91 -3.42
CA THR A 72 12.57 -15.90 -3.11
C THR A 72 12.47 -15.71 -1.60
N ILE A 73 13.37 -14.92 -1.03
CA ILE A 73 13.25 -14.56 0.38
C ILE A 73 12.07 -13.58 0.54
N ARG A 74 10.98 -14.08 1.13
CA ARG A 74 9.72 -13.37 1.38
C ARG A 74 9.94 -12.22 2.39
N SER A 75 10.11 -10.98 1.95
CA SER A 75 10.02 -9.83 2.89
C SER A 75 9.26 -8.60 2.38
N PRO A 76 9.48 -8.05 1.17
CA PRO A 76 8.81 -6.81 0.77
C PRO A 76 7.37 -7.05 0.34
N THR A 77 7.12 -8.12 -0.42
CA THR A 77 5.76 -8.51 -0.85
C THR A 77 4.85 -8.84 0.34
N ALA A 78 5.39 -9.48 1.37
CA ALA A 78 4.63 -9.74 2.60
C ALA A 78 4.22 -8.44 3.29
N LEU A 79 5.11 -7.45 3.32
CA LEU A 79 4.79 -6.11 3.85
C LEU A 79 3.76 -5.37 2.99
N THR A 80 3.86 -5.43 1.67
CA THR A 80 2.84 -4.86 0.76
C THR A 80 1.46 -5.50 0.99
N LEU A 81 1.41 -6.84 1.09
CA LEU A 81 0.17 -7.56 1.38
C LEU A 81 -0.40 -7.21 2.75
N PHE A 82 0.46 -7.07 3.76
CA PHE A 82 0.06 -6.65 5.09
C PHE A 82 -0.49 -5.21 5.10
N SER A 83 0.18 -4.27 4.42
CA SER A 83 -0.28 -2.88 4.25
C SER A 83 -1.65 -2.85 3.59
N ALA A 84 -1.82 -3.55 2.47
CA ALA A 84 -3.08 -3.60 1.75
C ALA A 84 -4.20 -4.23 2.61
N ALA A 85 -3.91 -5.30 3.35
CA ALA A 85 -4.88 -5.91 4.28
C ALA A 85 -5.28 -4.96 5.41
N ALA A 86 -4.32 -4.23 5.98
CA ALA A 86 -4.60 -3.19 6.97
C ALA A 86 -5.45 -2.06 6.36
N GLY A 87 -5.15 -1.65 5.12
CA GLY A 87 -5.90 -0.65 4.37
C GLY A 87 -7.36 -1.03 4.14
N LEU A 88 -7.62 -2.30 3.80
CA LEU A 88 -8.98 -2.85 3.71
C LEU A 88 -9.75 -2.71 5.03
N VAL A 89 -9.12 -3.12 6.13
CA VAL A 89 -9.75 -3.05 7.47
C VAL A 89 -10.04 -1.60 7.85
N VAL A 90 -9.08 -0.69 7.64
CA VAL A 90 -9.28 0.74 7.95
C VAL A 90 -10.34 1.36 7.06
N ALA A 91 -10.37 1.07 5.76
CA ALA A 91 -11.40 1.56 4.85
C ALA A 91 -12.81 1.15 5.30
N LEU A 92 -12.98 -0.11 5.73
CA LEU A 92 -14.25 -0.61 6.26
C LEU A 92 -14.62 0.06 7.58
N VAL A 93 -13.68 0.14 8.53
CA VAL A 93 -13.93 0.73 9.86
C VAL A 93 -14.25 2.22 9.75
N VAL A 94 -13.50 2.98 8.94
CA VAL A 94 -13.75 4.40 8.69
C VAL A 94 -15.03 4.59 7.90
N GLY A 95 -15.29 3.79 6.87
CA GLY A 95 -16.51 3.92 6.06
C GLY A 95 -17.77 3.66 6.89
N VAL A 96 -17.80 2.57 7.67
CA VAL A 96 -18.92 2.25 8.57
C VAL A 96 -18.99 3.25 9.72
N GLY A 97 -17.88 3.53 10.39
CA GLY A 97 -17.84 4.42 11.54
C GLY A 97 -18.24 5.85 11.17
N GLY A 98 -17.76 6.34 10.03
CA GLY A 98 -18.06 7.66 9.54
C GLY A 98 -19.47 7.79 8.94
N TRP A 99 -20.02 6.72 8.34
CA TRP A 99 -21.45 6.66 8.03
C TRP A 99 -22.28 6.86 9.29
N ARG A 100 -21.95 6.15 10.38
CA ARG A 100 -22.65 6.29 11.66
C ARG A 100 -22.51 7.69 12.25
N LEU A 101 -21.33 8.31 12.16
CA LEU A 101 -21.11 9.70 12.60
C LEU A 101 -22.01 10.71 11.87
N GLY A 102 -22.35 10.45 10.61
CA GLY A 102 -23.23 11.29 9.80
C GLY A 102 -24.73 11.07 10.03
N ARG A 103 -25.14 10.03 10.77
CA ARG A 103 -26.55 9.71 10.98
C ARG A 103 -27.08 10.38 12.24
N GLU A 104 -28.11 11.20 12.10
CA GLU A 104 -28.79 11.82 13.24
C GLU A 104 -29.46 10.76 14.12
N GLY A 105 -29.38 10.93 15.44
CA GLY A 105 -30.04 10.08 16.43
C GLY A 105 -29.37 8.74 16.75
N GLU A 106 -28.23 8.41 16.11
CA GLU A 106 -27.55 7.12 16.36
C GLU A 106 -26.72 7.12 17.65
N PHE A 107 -26.31 8.29 18.14
CA PHE A 107 -25.52 8.41 19.37
C PHE A 107 -26.35 8.97 20.53
N VAL A 108 -26.30 8.25 21.65
CA VAL A 108 -26.96 8.62 22.91
C VAL A 108 -26.35 9.88 23.54
N SER A 109 -25.07 10.17 23.28
CA SER A 109 -24.39 11.37 23.77
C SER A 109 -23.36 11.93 22.79
N ARG A 110 -23.17 13.25 22.81
CA ARG A 110 -22.08 13.93 22.05
C ARG A 110 -20.70 13.43 22.45
N GLN A 111 -20.49 13.14 23.73
CA GLN A 111 -19.24 12.53 24.22
C GLN A 111 -18.95 11.18 23.55
N ALA A 112 -19.96 10.34 23.33
CA ALA A 112 -19.79 9.07 22.63
C ALA A 112 -19.40 9.29 21.15
N LYS A 113 -20.04 10.25 20.48
CA LYS A 113 -19.72 10.64 19.09
C LYS A 113 -18.27 11.13 18.97
N SER A 114 -17.84 12.00 19.88
CA SER A 114 -16.47 12.55 19.94
C SER A 114 -15.42 11.46 20.19
N ARG A 115 -15.68 10.50 21.10
CA ARG A 115 -14.78 9.36 21.35
C ARG A 115 -14.61 8.48 20.10
N ILE A 116 -15.68 8.23 19.36
CA ILE A 116 -15.60 7.44 18.12
C ILE A 116 -14.82 8.17 17.05
N ALA A 117 -15.07 9.47 16.85
CA ALA A 117 -14.30 10.28 15.92
C ALA A 117 -12.80 10.29 16.27
N LEU A 118 -12.45 10.41 17.56
CA LEU A 118 -11.07 10.30 18.03
C LEU A 118 -10.46 8.92 17.74
N SER A 119 -11.20 7.84 18.01
CA SER A 119 -10.72 6.48 17.73
C SER A 119 -10.47 6.25 16.23
N LEU A 120 -11.35 6.74 15.36
CA LEU A 120 -11.16 6.68 13.91
C LEU A 120 -9.95 7.51 13.47
N PHE A 121 -9.75 8.69 14.06
CA PHE A 121 -8.58 9.52 13.81
C PHE A 121 -7.28 8.80 14.19
N VAL A 122 -7.19 8.25 15.41
CA VAL A 122 -6.00 7.54 15.89
C VAL A 122 -5.70 6.32 15.03
N LEU A 123 -6.73 5.51 14.71
CA LEU A 123 -6.58 4.34 13.86
C LEU A 123 -6.07 4.73 12.46
N GLY A 124 -6.65 5.78 11.87
CA GLY A 124 -6.22 6.32 10.59
C GLY A 124 -4.77 6.80 10.61
N CYS A 125 -4.36 7.54 11.64
CA CYS A 125 -2.98 7.99 11.81
C CYS A 125 -1.99 6.82 11.90
N VAL A 126 -2.31 5.80 12.70
CA VAL A 126 -1.48 4.59 12.83
C VAL A 126 -1.34 3.88 11.48
N TYR A 127 -2.43 3.75 10.74
CA TYR A 127 -2.42 3.15 9.41
C TYR A 127 -1.59 3.96 8.42
N VAL A 128 -1.78 5.27 8.35
CA VAL A 128 -1.00 6.13 7.43
C VAL A 128 0.49 6.04 7.74
N LEU A 129 0.88 6.05 9.03
CA LEU A 129 2.27 5.86 9.42
C LEU A 129 2.81 4.50 8.95
N ALA A 130 2.03 3.42 9.12
CA ALA A 130 2.42 2.09 8.66
C ALA A 130 2.52 1.99 7.13
N ALA A 131 1.58 2.60 6.40
CA ALA A 131 1.58 2.65 4.94
C ALA A 131 2.77 3.45 4.40
N VAL A 132 3.07 4.62 4.99
CA VAL A 132 4.25 5.44 4.65
C VAL A 132 5.54 4.70 4.97
N ALA A 133 5.64 4.05 6.13
CA ALA A 133 6.81 3.25 6.49
C ALA A 133 7.01 2.06 5.54
N THR A 134 5.92 1.40 5.13
CA THR A 134 5.96 0.29 4.18
C THR A 134 6.38 0.78 2.79
N ALA A 135 5.76 1.85 2.29
CA ALA A 135 6.15 2.48 1.03
C ALA A 135 7.62 2.91 1.06
N GLY A 136 8.05 3.61 2.11
CA GLY A 136 9.44 4.02 2.29
C GLY A 136 10.41 2.84 2.31
N TYR A 137 10.10 1.77 3.05
CA TYR A 137 10.92 0.57 3.08
C TYR A 137 11.00 -0.11 1.71
N VAL A 138 9.86 -0.30 1.04
CA VAL A 138 9.82 -0.91 -0.30
C VAL A 138 10.63 -0.10 -1.30
N PHE A 139 10.43 1.23 -1.35
CA PHE A 139 11.16 2.11 -2.26
C PHE A 139 12.65 2.18 -1.95
N VAL A 140 13.06 2.26 -0.68
CA VAL A 140 14.49 2.31 -0.31
C VAL A 140 15.16 0.98 -0.65
N ARG A 141 14.54 -0.16 -0.28
CA ARG A 141 15.06 -1.49 -0.59
C ARG A 141 15.16 -1.74 -2.06
N GLU A 142 14.20 -1.26 -2.84
CA GLU A 142 14.28 -1.38 -4.28
C GLU A 142 15.25 -0.41 -4.91
N GLN A 143 15.35 0.85 -4.47
CA GLN A 143 16.33 1.79 -5.03
C GLN A 143 17.77 1.30 -4.79
N THR A 144 18.01 0.69 -3.63
CA THR A 144 19.30 0.05 -3.32
C THR A 144 19.58 -1.21 -4.14
N GLN A 145 18.55 -1.80 -4.77
CA GLN A 145 18.64 -3.03 -5.54
C GLN A 145 18.22 -2.88 -7.02
N SER A 146 17.79 -1.70 -7.47
CA SER A 146 17.31 -1.44 -8.83
C SER A 146 18.45 -1.25 -9.82
N ARG A 147 19.67 -1.08 -9.30
CA ARG A 147 20.93 -1.19 -10.05
C ARG A 147 21.43 -2.64 -10.09
N PHE A 148 20.55 -3.60 -9.86
CA PHE A 148 20.85 -5.00 -10.06
C PHE A 148 21.03 -5.25 -11.55
N ASP A 149 22.29 -5.27 -11.98
CA ASP A 149 22.68 -5.79 -13.27
C ASP A 149 23.06 -7.25 -13.09
N LEU A 150 22.25 -8.11 -13.70
CA LEU A 150 22.47 -9.55 -13.75
C LEU A 150 23.82 -9.91 -14.37
N LEU A 151 24.36 -9.00 -15.20
CA LEU A 151 25.66 -9.12 -15.87
C LEU A 151 26.84 -8.64 -15.01
N ALA A 152 26.60 -7.94 -13.89
CA ALA A 152 27.67 -7.41 -13.04
C ALA A 152 28.19 -8.41 -11.98
N TYR A 153 27.53 -9.55 -11.81
CA TYR A 153 27.77 -10.49 -10.71
C TYR A 153 28.27 -11.86 -11.23
N TYR A 154 29.56 -11.93 -11.58
CA TYR A 154 30.24 -13.15 -12.02
C TYR A 154 30.79 -13.97 -10.83
N GLY A 155 29.91 -14.64 -10.08
CA GLY A 155 30.29 -15.62 -9.07
C GLY A 155 29.51 -16.93 -9.24
N ASP A 156 30.17 -18.07 -9.00
CA ASP A 156 29.65 -19.45 -9.26
C ASP A 156 28.30 -19.77 -8.58
N THR A 157 27.91 -18.99 -7.58
CA THR A 157 26.58 -19.03 -6.98
C THR A 157 26.06 -17.61 -6.80
N PHE A 158 25.12 -17.24 -7.64
CA PHE A 158 24.49 -15.92 -7.59
C PHE A 158 23.40 -15.88 -6.50
N GLU A 159 23.61 -15.08 -5.45
CA GLU A 159 22.58 -14.71 -4.48
C GLU A 159 21.80 -13.50 -4.99
N GLY A 160 20.60 -13.74 -5.48
CA GLY A 160 19.72 -12.76 -6.11
C GLY A 160 19.33 -11.52 -5.35
N PRO A 161 18.70 -10.55 -6.05
CA PRO A 161 17.98 -9.47 -5.39
C PRO A 161 16.98 -10.07 -4.38
N PHE A 162 16.95 -9.49 -3.19
CA PHE A 162 16.12 -9.95 -2.08
C PHE A 162 14.63 -9.68 -2.33
N THR A 163 14.31 -8.84 -3.31
CA THR A 163 12.94 -8.51 -3.67
C THR A 163 12.51 -9.28 -4.90
N ARG A 164 11.28 -9.79 -4.82
CA ARG A 164 10.61 -10.44 -5.93
C ARG A 164 10.43 -9.51 -7.14
N GLU A 165 10.16 -8.22 -6.91
CA GLU A 165 10.15 -7.20 -7.96
C GLU A 165 11.50 -7.12 -8.67
N GLY A 166 12.61 -7.11 -7.90
CA GLY A 166 13.97 -7.12 -8.45
C GLY A 166 14.22 -8.32 -9.35
N TRP A 167 13.76 -9.51 -8.96
CA TRP A 167 13.84 -10.71 -9.80
C TRP A 167 13.04 -10.60 -11.09
N VAL A 168 11.73 -10.31 -11.03
CA VAL A 168 10.89 -10.27 -12.24
C VAL A 168 11.28 -9.13 -13.17
N CYS A 169 11.66 -7.98 -12.62
CA CYS A 169 12.08 -6.84 -13.42
C CYS A 169 13.49 -7.04 -14.01
N GLY A 170 14.42 -7.66 -13.27
CA GLY A 170 15.73 -8.02 -13.80
C GLY A 170 15.63 -9.04 -14.94
N LEU A 171 14.82 -10.07 -14.77
CA LEU A 171 14.59 -11.08 -15.81
C LEU A 171 13.84 -10.54 -17.04
N SER A 172 12.98 -9.52 -16.85
CA SER A 172 12.22 -8.92 -17.95
C SER A 172 13.08 -8.27 -19.05
N VAL A 173 14.35 -7.96 -18.75
CA VAL A 173 15.31 -7.43 -19.74
C VAL A 173 15.65 -8.48 -20.79
N PHE A 174 15.74 -9.75 -20.39
CA PHE A 174 16.05 -10.87 -21.28
C PHE A 174 14.82 -11.45 -21.99
N ALA A 175 13.63 -10.87 -21.78
CA ALA A 175 12.38 -11.41 -22.33
C ALA A 175 12.25 -11.31 -23.86
N GLU A 176 13.11 -10.52 -24.54
CA GLU A 176 13.18 -10.51 -26.01
C GLU A 176 14.08 -11.62 -26.57
N GLU A 177 15.06 -12.05 -25.77
CA GLU A 177 16.09 -13.02 -26.17
C GLU A 177 15.72 -14.44 -25.72
N VAL A 178 14.93 -14.57 -24.65
CA VAL A 178 14.52 -15.83 -24.04
C VAL A 178 13.00 -15.87 -23.92
N VAL A 179 12.35 -16.66 -24.78
CA VAL A 179 10.88 -16.78 -24.84
C VAL A 179 10.30 -17.26 -23.52
N GLU A 180 11.02 -18.12 -22.79
CA GLU A 180 10.63 -18.62 -21.48
C GLU A 180 10.55 -17.52 -20.40
N LEU A 181 10.99 -16.30 -20.67
CA LEU A 181 10.94 -15.16 -19.76
C LEU A 181 9.90 -14.10 -20.14
N GLU A 182 9.07 -14.33 -21.16
CA GLU A 182 8.05 -13.36 -21.58
C GLU A 182 7.08 -12.99 -20.44
N TRP A 183 6.75 -13.96 -19.57
CA TRP A 183 5.93 -13.76 -18.38
C TRP A 183 6.52 -12.72 -17.39
N ALA A 184 7.84 -12.54 -17.37
CA ALA A 184 8.54 -11.64 -16.45
C ALA A 184 8.19 -10.17 -16.72
N ARG A 185 7.86 -9.81 -17.97
CA ARG A 185 7.39 -8.45 -18.33
C ARG A 185 6.06 -8.12 -17.66
N GLY A 186 5.10 -9.03 -17.73
CA GLY A 186 3.80 -8.90 -17.08
C GLY A 186 3.96 -8.80 -15.56
N ALA A 187 4.69 -9.74 -14.97
CA ALA A 187 4.93 -9.79 -13.54
C ALA A 187 5.69 -8.55 -13.01
N CYS A 188 6.61 -7.98 -13.79
CA CYS A 188 7.29 -6.72 -13.45
C CYS A 188 6.34 -5.52 -13.47
N LYS A 189 5.44 -5.42 -14.46
CA LYS A 189 4.41 -4.37 -14.50
C LYS A 189 3.48 -4.46 -13.28
N GLU A 190 3.06 -5.67 -12.93
CA GLU A 190 2.20 -5.91 -11.77
C GLU A 190 2.90 -5.57 -10.45
N ALA A 191 4.17 -5.96 -10.29
CA ALA A 191 4.96 -5.64 -9.11
C ALA A 191 5.11 -4.11 -8.93
N ARG A 192 5.51 -3.41 -10.00
CA ARG A 192 5.56 -1.94 -10.01
C ARG A 192 4.20 -1.32 -9.68
N GLY A 193 3.12 -1.89 -10.23
CA GLY A 193 1.76 -1.47 -9.94
C GLY A 193 1.40 -1.60 -8.46
N GLY A 194 1.71 -2.75 -7.85
CA GLY A 194 1.51 -2.96 -6.40
C GLY A 194 2.33 -1.99 -5.54
N ARG A 195 3.55 -1.66 -5.95
CA ARG A 195 4.37 -0.66 -5.25
C ARG A 195 3.77 0.75 -5.29
N TRP A 196 3.37 1.20 -6.47
CA TRP A 196 2.70 2.50 -6.61
C TRP A 196 1.33 2.50 -5.93
N GLY A 197 0.69 1.33 -5.83
CA GLY A 197 -0.50 1.09 -5.01
C GLY A 197 -0.30 1.50 -3.55
N CYS A 198 0.82 1.13 -2.91
CA CYS A 198 1.13 1.55 -1.54
C CYS A 198 1.24 3.08 -1.38
N VAL A 199 1.75 3.78 -2.41
CA VAL A 199 1.79 5.26 -2.39
C VAL A 199 0.37 5.82 -2.47
N GLY A 200 -0.46 5.26 -3.34
CA GLY A 200 -1.89 5.60 -3.42
C GLY A 200 -2.61 5.38 -2.09
N GLU A 201 -2.39 4.23 -1.44
CA GLU A 201 -2.91 3.92 -0.11
C GLU A 201 -2.51 4.95 0.95
N ALA A 202 -1.23 5.34 0.98
CA ALA A 202 -0.73 6.34 1.93
C ALA A 202 -1.36 7.72 1.70
N VAL A 203 -1.48 8.15 0.44
CA VAL A 203 -2.10 9.43 0.08
C VAL A 203 -3.58 9.45 0.43
N VAL A 204 -4.34 8.43 0.02
CA VAL A 204 -5.78 8.35 0.29
C VAL A 204 -6.05 8.20 1.79
N GLY A 205 -5.25 7.38 2.49
CA GLY A 205 -5.31 7.28 3.95
C GLY A 205 -5.05 8.62 4.63
N GLY A 206 -4.07 9.40 4.15
CA GLY A 206 -3.79 10.75 4.65
C GLY A 206 -4.97 11.70 4.47
N LEU A 207 -5.64 11.64 3.32
CA LEU A 207 -6.86 12.43 3.07
C LEU A 207 -8.01 12.03 4.00
N VAL A 208 -8.19 10.73 4.25
CA VAL A 208 -9.16 10.22 5.23
C VAL A 208 -8.86 10.79 6.63
N VAL A 209 -7.61 10.70 7.07
CA VAL A 209 -7.18 11.22 8.39
C VAL A 209 -7.42 12.72 8.50
N ALA A 210 -7.03 13.49 7.49
CA ALA A 210 -7.25 14.94 7.46
C ALA A 210 -8.74 15.29 7.55
N TRP A 211 -9.58 14.54 6.84
CA TRP A 211 -11.02 14.73 6.90
C TRP A 211 -11.61 14.40 8.28
N VAL A 212 -11.23 13.26 8.88
CA VAL A 212 -11.71 12.86 10.21
C VAL A 212 -11.22 13.84 11.28
N ALA A 213 -9.98 14.34 11.15
CA ALA A 213 -9.44 15.39 12.03
C ALA A 213 -10.25 16.69 11.93
N TRP A 214 -10.61 17.10 10.71
CA TRP A 214 -11.43 18.29 10.49
C TRP A 214 -12.82 18.14 11.10
N ALA A 215 -13.50 17.01 10.85
CA ALA A 215 -14.81 16.72 11.44
C ALA A 215 -14.76 16.67 12.98
N TRP A 216 -13.69 16.09 13.56
CA TRP A 216 -13.49 16.08 15.00
C TRP A 216 -13.25 17.47 15.58
N TRP A 217 -12.47 18.31 14.89
CA TRP A 217 -12.23 19.69 15.30
C TRP A 217 -13.52 20.52 15.34
N GLU A 218 -14.34 20.41 14.30
CA GLU A 218 -15.62 21.12 14.19
C GLU A 218 -16.56 20.77 15.35
N MET A 219 -16.72 19.48 15.65
CA MET A 219 -17.52 19.01 16.79
C MET A 219 -17.03 19.60 18.14
N ARG A 220 -15.73 19.82 18.28
CA ARG A 220 -15.16 20.37 19.52
C ARG A 220 -15.41 21.87 19.67
N GLU A 221 -15.42 22.62 18.58
CA GLU A 221 -15.75 24.05 18.59
C GLU A 221 -17.22 24.27 18.94
N GLU A 222 -18.13 23.44 18.42
CA GLU A 222 -19.55 23.47 18.80
C GLU A 222 -19.76 23.23 20.31
N GLU A 223 -19.06 22.24 20.88
CA GLU A 223 -19.11 21.96 22.33
C GLU A 223 -18.57 23.10 23.22
N LYS A 224 -17.65 23.92 22.71
CA LYS A 224 -17.15 25.09 23.44
C LYS A 224 -18.16 26.24 23.36
N GLY A 225 -18.79 26.44 22.21
CA GLY A 225 -19.82 27.45 22.00
C GLY A 225 -21.02 27.25 22.94
N GLU A 226 -21.52 26.02 23.05
CA GLU A 226 -22.67 25.71 23.92
C GLU A 226 -22.36 25.91 25.42
N ARG A 227 -21.20 25.44 25.88
CA ARG A 227 -20.77 25.66 27.28
C ARG A 227 -20.56 27.14 27.60
N GLY A 228 -20.12 27.93 26.63
CA GLY A 228 -20.03 29.38 26.77
C GLY A 228 -21.40 30.03 26.99
N MET A 229 -22.43 29.56 26.29
CA MET A 229 -23.80 30.08 26.45
C MET A 229 -24.46 29.65 27.75
N GLU A 230 -24.23 28.41 28.22
CA GLU A 230 -24.75 27.95 29.52
C GLU A 230 -24.21 28.78 30.69
N MET A 231 -22.90 29.09 30.70
CA MET A 231 -22.31 29.92 31.76
C MET A 231 -22.79 31.38 31.73
N VAL A 232 -23.19 31.90 30.56
CA VAL A 232 -23.80 33.25 30.45
C VAL A 232 -25.24 33.24 30.95
N GLY A 233 -25.98 32.15 30.76
CA GLY A 233 -27.36 32.01 31.22
C GLY A 233 -27.52 31.85 32.73
N GLU A 234 -26.55 31.24 33.42
CA GLU A 234 -26.55 31.11 34.88
C GLU A 234 -26.05 32.37 35.64
N GLY A 235 -25.50 33.34 34.90
CA GLY A 235 -24.97 34.60 35.46
C GLY A 235 -25.92 35.79 35.42
N LEU A 236 -27.17 35.61 34.95
CA LEU A 236 -28.25 36.60 34.87
C LEU A 236 -29.37 36.25 35.84
#